data_AF-A0A352RTI9-F1
#
_entry.id   AF-A0A352RTI9-F1
#
_cell.length_a   1.000
_cell.length_b   1.000
_cell.length_c   1.000
_cell.angle_alpha   90.00
_cell.angle_beta   90.00
_cell.angle_gamma   90.00
#
_symmetry.space_group_name_H-M   'P 1'
#
loop_
_entity.id
_entity.type
_entity.pdbx_description
1 polymer ?
#
loop_
_entity_poly.entity_id
_entity_poly.type
_entity_poly.pdbx_seq_one_letter_code
_entity_poly.pdbx_strand_id
1 'polypeptide(L)' 'MNRSDVTDLIIEAKVLRGIRWADVAERVGKSKEWTTAACLGQMAFDEAGARAVMDIFGLPAEAEPWL' A
#
# COMPACT_ATOMS: atom_id res chain seq x y z
N MET A 1 -1.31 15.97 2.15
CA MET A 1 -0.72 14.74 1.59
C MET A 1 -1.14 14.64 0.13
N ASN A 2 -0.30 14.06 -0.72
CA ASN A 2 -0.58 13.71 -2.10
C ASN A 2 -0.18 12.24 -2.36
N ARG A 3 -0.46 11.72 -3.57
CA ARG A 3 -0.16 10.32 -3.92
C ARG A 3 1.33 9.95 -3.84
N SER A 4 2.22 10.88 -4.19
CA SER A 4 3.67 10.66 -4.06
C SER A 4 4.08 10.54 -2.60
N ASP A 5 3.56 11.40 -1.71
CA ASP A 5 3.82 11.31 -0.28
C ASP A 5 3.43 9.92 0.29
N VAL A 6 2.28 9.37 -0.14
CA VAL A 6 1.82 8.04 0.30
C VAL A 6 2.70 6.92 -0.25
N THR A 7 3.14 7.05 -1.50
CA THR A 7 4.08 6.09 -2.11
C THR A 7 5.39 6.06 -1.31
N ASP A 8 5.92 7.22 -0.92
CA ASP A 8 7.15 7.31 -0.15
C ASP A 8 6.99 6.67 1.23
N LEU A 9 5.86 6.91 1.93
CA LEU A 9 5.54 6.27 3.20
C LEU A 9 5.47 4.73 3.08
N ILE A 10 4.86 4.22 2.01
CA ILE A 10 4.80 2.77 1.75
C ILE A 10 6.20 2.20 1.55
N ILE A 11 7.04 2.86 0.73
CA ILE A 11 8.41 2.40 0.46
C ILE A 11 9.26 2.41 1.74
N GLU A 12 9.17 3.49 2.53
CA GLU A 12 9.86 3.63 3.81
C GLU A 12 9.45 2.52 4.78
N ALA A 13 8.15 2.35 5.02
CA ALA A 13 7.63 1.32 5.89
C ALA A 13 8.03 -0.09 5.42
N LYS A 14 8.01 -0.32 4.10
CA LYS A 14 8.43 -1.59 3.50
C LYS A 14 9.89 -1.91 3.83
N VAL A 15 10.79 -0.94 3.68
CA VAL A 15 12.23 -1.12 3.91
C VAL A 15 12.51 -1.29 5.40
N LEU A 16 11.97 -0.40 6.24
CA LEU A 16 12.22 -0.42 7.69
C LEU A 16 11.69 -1.69 8.36
N ARG A 17 10.57 -2.24 7.88
CA ARG A 17 9.89 -3.39 8.48
C ARG A 17 10.12 -4.70 7.70
N GLY A 18 10.91 -4.68 6.63
CA GLY A 18 11.21 -5.86 5.82
C GLY A 18 9.98 -6.47 5.12
N ILE A 19 8.98 -5.66 4.79
CA ILE A 19 7.73 -6.14 4.17
C ILE A 19 8.02 -6.63 2.74
N ARG A 20 7.48 -7.79 2.38
CA ARG A 20 7.61 -8.36 1.02
C ARG A 20 6.30 -8.17 0.28
N TRP A 21 6.38 -7.80 -1.00
CA TRP A 21 5.20 -7.59 -1.84
C TRP A 21 4.31 -8.83 -1.98
N ALA A 22 4.89 -10.03 -1.90
CA ALA A 22 4.14 -11.28 -1.91
C ALA A 22 3.18 -11.37 -0.70
N ASP A 23 3.65 -11.02 0.50
CA ASP A 23 2.83 -11.07 1.72
C ASP A 23 1.68 -10.05 1.67
N VAL A 24 1.94 -8.87 1.11
CA VAL A 24 0.89 -7.84 0.91
C VAL A 24 -0.15 -8.34 -0.08
N ALA A 25 0.28 -8.94 -1.19
CA ALA A 25 -0.61 -9.44 -2.22
C ALA A 25 -1.52 -10.57 -1.71
N GLU A 26 -0.98 -11.48 -0.88
CA GLU A 26 -1.77 -12.51 -0.20
C GLU A 26 -2.84 -11.90 0.72
N ARG A 27 -2.51 -10.83 1.44
CA ARG A 27 -3.44 -10.14 2.34
C ARG A 27 -4.51 -9.34 1.60
N VAL A 28 -4.17 -8.74 0.46
CA VAL A 28 -5.09 -7.95 -0.37
C VAL A 28 -5.91 -8.84 -1.33
N GLY A 29 -5.48 -10.09 -1.57
CA GLY A 29 -6.18 -11.02 -2.46
C GLY A 29 -6.02 -10.69 -3.95
N LYS A 30 -4.92 -10.04 -4.33
CA LYS A 30 -4.59 -9.66 -5.72
C LYS A 30 -3.23 -10.24 -6.12
N SER A 31 -2.86 -10.12 -7.39
CA SER A 31 -1.52 -10.54 -7.82
C SER A 31 -0.44 -9.64 -7.20
N LYS A 32 0.78 -10.16 -7.09
CA LYS A 32 1.94 -9.40 -6.60
C LYS A 32 2.20 -8.18 -7.46
N GLU A 33 2.11 -8.32 -8.79
CA GLU A 33 2.35 -7.27 -9.77
C GLU A 33 1.31 -6.15 -9.64
N TRP A 34 0.02 -6.51 -9.52
CA TRP A 34 -1.06 -5.54 -9.35
C TRP A 34 -0.95 -4.82 -8.01
N THR A 35 -0.72 -5.56 -6.93
CA THR A 35 -0.56 -5.00 -5.57
C THR A 35 0.63 -4.05 -5.49
N THR A 36 1.76 -4.43 -6.10
CA THR A 36 2.94 -3.55 -6.16
C THR A 36 2.64 -2.29 -6.95
N ALA A 37 2.00 -2.39 -8.12
CA ALA A 37 1.64 -1.24 -8.92
C ALA A 37 0.67 -0.28 -8.19
N ALA A 38 -0.32 -0.83 -7.49
CA ALA A 38 -1.27 -0.06 -6.67
C ALA A 38 -0.57 0.65 -5.50
N CYS A 39 0.28 -0.07 -4.75
CA CYS A 39 1.10 0.52 -3.69
C CYS A 39 2.09 1.58 -4.18
N LEU A 40 2.43 1.59 -5.48
CA LEU A 40 3.29 2.59 -6.13
C LEU A 40 2.47 3.64 -6.92
N GLY A 41 1.18 3.77 -6.60
CA GLY A 41 0.31 4.84 -7.11
C GLY A 41 -0.13 4.71 -8.57
N GLN A 42 0.09 3.57 -9.21
CA GLN A 42 -0.31 3.32 -10.60
C GLN A 42 -1.77 2.87 -10.72
N MET A 43 -2.33 2.31 -9.64
CA MET A 43 -3.70 1.81 -9.54
C MET A 43 -4.31 2.28 -8.22
N ALA A 44 -5.64 2.19 -8.09
CA ALA A 44 -6.35 2.44 -6.84
C ALA A 44 -6.91 1.13 -6.27
N PHE A 45 -6.84 0.99 -4.94
CA PHE A 45 -7.51 -0.07 -4.20
C PHE A 45 -9.01 0.23 -4.06
N ASP A 46 -9.78 -0.82 -3.77
CA ASP A 46 -11.10 -0.65 -3.17
C ASP A 46 -10.95 -0.36 -1.66
N GLU A 47 -12.05 -0.04 -0.99
CA GLU A 47 -12.06 0.32 0.44
C GLU A 47 -11.40 -0.77 1.31
N ALA A 48 -11.68 -2.05 1.01
CA ALA A 48 -11.11 -3.17 1.74
C ALA A 48 -9.59 -3.30 1.52
N GLY A 49 -9.13 -3.16 0.27
CA GLY A 49 -7.72 -3.18 -0.08
C GLY A 49 -6.95 -2.00 0.51
N ALA A 50 -7.53 -0.79 0.46
CA ALA A 50 -6.95 0.40 1.05
C ALA A 50 -6.76 0.23 2.56
N ARG A 51 -7.79 -0.25 3.27
CA ARG A 51 -7.70 -0.56 4.72
C ARG A 51 -6.59 -1.58 5.01
N ALA A 52 -6.53 -2.67 4.25
CA ALA A 52 -5.50 -3.68 4.43
C ALA A 52 -4.08 -3.11 4.23
N VAL A 53 -3.89 -2.26 3.22
CA VAL A 53 -2.61 -1.60 2.94
C VAL A 53 -2.26 -0.61 4.06
N MET A 54 -3.22 0.19 4.52
CA MET A 54 -3.01 1.10 5.66
C MET A 54 -2.56 0.34 6.91
N ASP A 55 -3.20 -0.77 7.23
CA ASP A 55 -2.86 -1.59 8.40
C ASP A 55 -1.47 -2.25 8.25
N ILE A 56 -1.18 -2.79 7.07
CA ILE A 56 0.11 -3.44 6.79
C ILE A 56 1.25 -2.44 6.91
N PHE A 57 1.14 -1.27 6.28
CA PHE A 57 2.22 -0.27 6.23
C PHE A 57 2.19 0.69 7.42
N GLY A 58 1.13 0.72 8.22
CA GLY A 58 0.99 1.64 9.36
C GLY A 58 0.82 3.09 8.90
N LEU A 59 0.00 3.30 7.86
CA LEU A 59 -0.18 4.61 7.24
C LEU A 59 -1.12 5.49 8.06
N PRO A 60 -0.93 6.82 8.05
CA PRO A 60 -1.83 7.76 8.71
C PRO A 60 -3.18 7.84 7.98
N ALA A 61 -4.24 8.28 8.66
CA ALA A 61 -5.60 8.30 8.11
C ALA A 61 -5.73 9.16 6.85
N GLU A 62 -4.92 10.22 6.75
CA GLU A 62 -4.85 11.12 5.61
C GLU A 62 -4.33 10.45 4.33
N ALA A 63 -3.79 9.23 4.42
CA ALA A 63 -3.35 8.44 3.28
C ALA A 63 -4.52 7.73 2.55
N GLU A 64 -5.63 7.47 3.23
CA GLU A 64 -6.77 6.68 2.71
C GLU A 64 -7.28 7.17 1.34
N PRO A 65 -7.46 8.50 1.08
CA PRO A 65 -7.95 8.99 -0.21
C PRO A 65 -6.98 8.84 -1.39
N TRP A 66 -5.74 8.43 -1.14
CA TRP A 66 -4.69 8.32 -2.16
C TRP A 66 -4.35 6.88 -2.55
N LEU A 67 -4.95 5.90 -1.85
CA LEU A 67 -4.78 4.47 -2.05
C LEU A 67 -5.78 3.91 -3.07
#